data_AF-A8MAB0-F1
#
_entry.id   AF-A8MAB0-F1
#
_cell.length_a   1.000
_cell.length_b   1.000
_cell.length_c   1.000
_cell.angle_alpha   90.00
_cell.angle_beta   90.00
_cell.angle_gamma   90.00
#
_symmetry.space_group_name_H-M   'P 1'
#
loop_
_entity.id
_entity.type
_entity.pdbx_description
1 polymer ?
#
loop_
_entity_poly.entity_id
_entity_poly.type
_entity_poly.pdbx_seq_one_letter_code
_entity_poly.pdbx_strand_id
1 'polypeptide(L)'
;MLKTRLYYIIIMLIREINRGGTRGSEYAYVMLNNELVHVSEAGKRIRCDGDLCVYEVLANVNYVYFFSFSRSGYSSVVRCLPGDYPDIMIDNSICEVKDVEEVLNTWLRGIKFRIRDPELNKLLNELNSDFAIMSSEVKSYWGSVGGVFKAVGHAARFNEFLKDPRIYYFTGMSIPNDNGRVRSIKVLMSIMYENWVAMKTAKVLGVRGLIRRSWEANTTSSISMWFEQGSDNSFAILDTTYGPITMWIEFQWDPAIHVFLDAEIIKKNGKLKFIRKPGRKAVRPDIVLVKGAFDNVNALMQANKDIDVLIECKTLPYNEWASDADEQVMQYLSNFRPKNMALITRYGIPINIKNKLTKYGIRVIDNVKPSSMIENELSNFIQNAFSSL
;
A
#
# COMPACT_ATOMS: atom_id res chain seq x y z
N MET A 1 -36.00 -31.44 45.22
CA MET A 1 -34.88 -30.48 45.34
C MET A 1 -34.32 -30.20 43.96
N LEU A 2 -34.72 -29.08 43.35
CA LEU A 2 -34.08 -28.56 42.13
C LEU A 2 -32.72 -27.97 42.53
N LYS A 3 -31.61 -28.62 42.14
CA LYS A 3 -30.27 -28.03 42.24
C LYS A 3 -30.14 -26.97 41.16
N THR A 4 -30.38 -25.71 41.53
CA THR A 4 -30.04 -24.54 40.72
C THR A 4 -28.51 -24.52 40.55
N ARG A 5 -28.00 -24.94 39.39
CA ARG A 5 -26.61 -24.67 39.02
C ARG A 5 -26.49 -23.16 38.79
N LEU A 6 -25.99 -22.45 39.80
CA LEU A 6 -25.43 -21.11 39.61
C LEU A 6 -24.23 -21.25 38.68
N TYR A 7 -24.43 -20.93 37.40
CA TYR A 7 -23.33 -20.67 36.49
C TYR A 7 -22.67 -19.37 36.98
N TYR A 8 -21.53 -19.49 37.66
CA TYR A 8 -20.69 -18.34 37.94
C TYR A 8 -20.30 -17.72 36.60
N ILE A 9 -20.78 -16.51 36.34
CA ILE A 9 -20.31 -15.71 35.22
C ILE A 9 -18.90 -15.28 35.59
N ILE A 10 -17.90 -15.99 35.05
CA ILE A 10 -16.51 -15.60 35.20
C ILE A 10 -16.29 -14.41 34.27
N ILE A 11 -15.80 -13.33 34.86
CA ILE A 11 -15.50 -12.08 34.20
C ILE A 11 -13.98 -12.01 34.05
N MET A 12 -13.52 -11.45 32.94
CA MET A 12 -12.10 -11.31 32.61
C MET A 12 -11.77 -9.87 32.22
N LEU A 13 -10.62 -9.39 32.64
CA LEU A 13 -10.07 -8.08 32.29
C LEU A 13 -8.99 -8.23 31.22
N ILE A 14 -9.16 -7.52 30.11
CA ILE A 14 -8.23 -7.53 28.98
C ILE A 14 -7.70 -6.11 28.77
N ARG A 15 -6.38 -5.99 28.57
CA ARG A 15 -5.69 -4.71 28.32
C ARG A 15 -5.30 -4.59 26.85
N GLU A 16 -5.37 -3.39 26.31
CA GLU A 16 -4.86 -3.09 24.97
C GLU A 16 -4.13 -1.74 24.95
N ILE A 17 -3.23 -1.55 23.99
CA ILE A 17 -2.54 -0.29 23.74
C ILE A 17 -3.07 0.30 22.43
N ASN A 18 -3.94 1.30 22.52
CA ASN A 18 -4.62 1.90 21.39
C ASN A 18 -4.11 3.30 21.07
N ARG A 19 -3.18 3.40 20.10
CA ARG A 19 -2.65 4.68 19.61
C ARG A 19 -3.37 5.23 18.38
N GLY A 20 -4.58 4.73 18.07
CA GLY A 20 -5.37 5.18 16.92
C GLY A 20 -4.83 4.75 15.55
N GLY A 21 -3.86 3.84 15.49
CA GLY A 21 -3.31 3.27 14.25
C GLY A 21 -2.29 2.17 14.55
N THR A 22 -1.55 1.69 13.55
CA THR A 22 -0.62 0.56 13.74
C THR A 22 0.75 0.94 14.30
N ARG A 23 1.02 2.18 14.71
CA ARG A 23 2.37 2.56 15.21
C ARG A 23 2.46 2.35 16.72
N GLY A 24 3.07 1.24 17.14
CA GLY A 24 3.26 0.95 18.56
C GLY A 24 1.96 0.63 19.30
N SER A 25 0.97 0.09 18.60
CA SER A 25 -0.31 -0.33 19.18
C SER A 25 -0.36 -1.83 19.38
N GLU A 26 -1.23 -2.27 20.26
CA GLU A 26 -1.55 -3.66 20.49
C GLU A 26 -3.07 -3.77 20.66
N TYR A 27 -3.71 -4.51 19.77
CA TYR A 27 -5.17 -4.64 19.74
C TYR A 27 -5.59 -6.04 20.17
N ALA A 28 -6.58 -6.09 21.07
CA ALA A 28 -7.05 -7.33 21.65
C ALA A 28 -8.37 -7.80 21.01
N TYR A 29 -8.45 -9.10 20.73
CA TYR A 29 -9.60 -9.75 20.13
C TYR A 29 -9.92 -11.03 20.89
N VAL A 30 -11.20 -11.31 21.10
CA VAL A 30 -11.66 -12.60 21.60
C VAL A 30 -12.16 -13.46 20.45
N MET A 31 -11.90 -14.76 20.53
CA MET A 31 -12.38 -15.73 19.54
C MET A 31 -13.78 -16.24 19.91
N LEU A 32 -14.76 -15.89 19.07
CA LEU A 32 -16.16 -16.33 19.19
C LEU A 32 -16.59 -16.98 17.87
N ASN A 33 -16.89 -18.28 17.86
CA ASN A 33 -17.36 -19.01 16.67
C ASN A 33 -16.46 -18.83 15.42
N ASN A 34 -15.14 -18.96 15.57
CA ASN A 34 -14.13 -18.70 14.53
C ASN A 34 -14.06 -17.25 14.03
N GLU A 35 -14.70 -16.30 14.73
CA GLU A 35 -14.55 -14.88 14.47
C GLU A 35 -13.69 -14.21 15.54
N LEU A 36 -12.76 -13.36 15.11
CA LEU A 36 -12.06 -12.41 15.96
C LEU A 36 -12.96 -11.20 16.15
N VAL A 37 -13.39 -11.02 17.40
CA VAL A 37 -14.26 -9.92 17.83
C VAL A 37 -13.45 -9.01 18.71
N HIS A 38 -13.39 -7.73 18.36
CA HIS A 38 -12.62 -6.77 19.15
C HIS A 38 -13.18 -6.68 20.58
N VAL A 39 -12.30 -6.53 21.58
CA VAL A 39 -12.72 -6.50 23.00
C VAL A 39 -13.71 -5.37 23.32
N SER A 40 -13.66 -4.25 22.58
CA SER A 40 -14.64 -3.16 22.72
C SER A 40 -16.04 -3.51 22.24
N GLU A 41 -16.18 -4.55 21.40
CA GLU A 41 -17.48 -5.06 20.94
C GLU A 41 -17.95 -6.23 21.82
N ALA A 42 -17.01 -7.07 22.26
CA ALA A 42 -17.32 -8.26 23.06
C ALA A 42 -17.59 -7.97 24.54
N GLY A 43 -17.23 -6.79 25.03
CA GLY A 43 -17.33 -6.46 26.46
C GLY A 43 -17.50 -4.97 26.75
N LYS A 44 -17.39 -4.63 28.04
CA LYS A 44 -17.56 -3.27 28.54
C LYS A 44 -16.19 -2.64 28.81
N ARG A 45 -15.95 -1.46 28.25
CA ARG A 45 -14.76 -0.66 28.57
C ARG A 45 -14.87 -0.10 29.99
N ILE A 46 -13.88 -0.39 30.84
CA ILE A 46 -13.87 -0.01 32.25
C ILE A 46 -13.07 1.26 32.49
N ARG A 47 -11.88 1.36 31.89
CA ARG A 47 -11.02 2.54 31.99
C ARG A 47 -10.14 2.69 30.76
N CYS A 48 -9.76 3.92 30.44
CA CYS A 48 -8.64 4.22 29.57
C CYS A 48 -7.79 5.32 30.20
N ASP A 49 -6.49 5.10 30.24
CA ASP A 49 -5.50 6.08 30.69
C ASP A 49 -4.45 6.26 29.59
N GLY A 50 -4.51 7.40 28.90
CA GLY A 50 -3.78 7.62 27.65
C GLY A 50 -4.12 6.56 26.60
N ASP A 51 -3.10 5.87 26.10
CA ASP A 51 -3.21 4.80 25.10
C ASP A 51 -3.67 3.46 25.70
N LEU A 52 -3.61 3.29 27.03
CA LEU A 52 -3.91 2.00 27.67
C LEU A 52 -5.40 1.91 27.99
N CYS A 53 -6.10 0.96 27.37
CA CYS A 53 -7.52 0.71 27.65
C CYS A 53 -7.72 -0.68 28.28
N VAL A 54 -8.67 -0.77 29.21
CA VAL A 54 -9.03 -2.01 29.91
C VAL A 54 -10.51 -2.32 29.69
N TYR A 55 -10.79 -3.56 29.31
CA TYR A 55 -12.11 -4.07 29.01
C TYR A 55 -12.46 -5.24 29.91
N GLU A 56 -13.73 -5.31 30.28
CA GLU A 56 -14.35 -6.41 30.97
C GLU A 56 -15.11 -7.26 29.96
N VAL A 57 -14.70 -8.53 29.81
CA VAL A 57 -15.27 -9.49 28.86
C VAL A 57 -15.68 -10.75 29.61
N LEU A 58 -16.75 -11.40 29.15
CA LEU A 58 -17.16 -12.69 29.71
C LEU A 58 -16.11 -13.75 29.40
N ALA A 59 -15.72 -14.58 30.37
CA ALA A 59 -14.64 -15.55 30.22
C ALA A 59 -15.05 -16.83 29.44
N ASN A 60 -16.23 -16.87 28.84
CA ASN A 60 -16.70 -17.99 28.01
C ASN A 60 -16.13 -17.97 26.58
N VAL A 61 -14.95 -17.38 26.40
CA VAL A 61 -14.25 -17.29 25.12
C VAL A 61 -13.20 -18.39 25.01
N ASN A 62 -12.90 -18.83 23.80
CA ASN A 62 -11.96 -19.94 23.60
C ASN A 62 -10.50 -19.48 23.72
N TYR A 63 -10.18 -18.34 23.08
CA TYR A 63 -8.85 -17.74 23.08
C TYR A 63 -8.98 -16.22 23.04
N VAL A 64 -7.97 -15.53 23.57
CA VAL A 64 -7.73 -14.10 23.35
C VAL A 64 -6.49 -13.95 22.49
N TYR A 65 -6.61 -13.15 21.43
CA TYR A 65 -5.54 -12.83 20.50
C TYR A 65 -5.14 -11.36 20.65
N PHE A 66 -3.85 -11.10 20.71
CA PHE A 66 -3.31 -9.74 20.63
C PHE A 66 -2.52 -9.60 19.34
N PHE A 67 -2.80 -8.54 18.59
CA PHE A 67 -2.06 -8.18 17.39
C PHE A 67 -1.22 -6.96 17.73
N SER A 68 0.09 -7.19 17.87
CA SER A 68 1.03 -6.18 18.33
C SER A 68 1.78 -5.58 17.15
N PHE A 69 1.95 -4.27 17.18
CA PHE A 69 2.65 -3.51 16.17
C PHE A 69 3.76 -2.69 16.81
N SER A 70 4.93 -2.70 16.17
CA SER A 70 6.06 -1.87 16.54
C SER A 70 5.92 -0.47 15.93
N ARG A 71 6.95 0.38 16.10
CA ARG A 71 7.03 1.66 15.38
C ARG A 71 7.32 1.50 13.88
N SER A 72 7.83 0.35 13.46
CA SER A 72 8.22 0.06 12.07
C SER A 72 7.21 -0.81 11.32
N GLY A 73 6.22 -1.40 11.99
CA GLY A 73 5.21 -2.23 11.31
C GLY A 73 4.59 -3.28 12.22
N TYR A 74 4.06 -4.33 11.60
CA TYR A 74 3.56 -5.49 12.33
C TYR A 74 4.68 -6.15 13.14
N SER A 75 4.36 -6.58 14.37
CA SER A 75 5.34 -7.18 15.29
C SER A 75 5.05 -8.66 15.54
N SER A 76 3.88 -9.01 16.08
CA SER A 76 3.60 -10.39 16.50
C SER A 76 2.11 -10.66 16.75
N VAL A 77 1.75 -11.95 16.76
CA VAL A 77 0.49 -12.46 17.31
C VAL A 77 0.79 -13.07 18.67
N VAL A 78 0.04 -12.66 19.68
CA VAL A 78 0.01 -13.31 20.99
C VAL A 78 -1.31 -14.06 21.14
N ARG A 79 -1.28 -15.29 21.65
CA ARG A 79 -2.50 -16.07 21.92
C ARG A 79 -2.52 -16.55 23.36
N CYS A 80 -3.57 -16.20 24.08
CA CYS A 80 -3.76 -16.51 25.49
C CYS A 80 -5.00 -17.38 25.71
N LEU A 81 -4.93 -18.31 26.66
CA LEU A 81 -6.07 -19.09 27.13
C LEU A 81 -6.71 -18.39 28.34
N PRO A 82 -8.02 -18.12 28.31
CA PRO A 82 -8.70 -17.44 29.42
C PRO A 82 -8.58 -18.15 30.78
N GLY A 83 -8.36 -19.47 30.80
CA GLY A 83 -8.30 -20.26 32.03
C GLY A 83 -6.93 -20.34 32.73
N ASP A 84 -5.87 -19.78 32.13
CA ASP A 84 -4.50 -19.96 32.64
C ASP A 84 -4.10 -18.93 33.71
N TYR A 85 -5.02 -18.04 34.12
CA TYR A 85 -4.72 -16.90 34.96
C TYR A 85 -5.36 -17.01 36.34
N PRO A 86 -4.57 -16.93 37.43
CA PRO A 86 -5.09 -16.89 38.80
C PRO A 86 -5.81 -15.57 39.11
N ASP A 87 -5.49 -14.51 38.35
CA ASP A 87 -6.13 -13.20 38.42
C ASP A 87 -7.23 -13.05 37.35
N ILE A 88 -8.20 -12.17 37.61
CA ILE A 88 -9.24 -11.78 36.65
C ILE A 88 -8.63 -11.19 35.37
N MET A 89 -7.38 -10.73 35.41
CA MET A 89 -6.74 -10.00 34.33
C MET A 89 -5.74 -10.84 33.54
N ILE A 90 -5.87 -10.84 32.21
CA ILE A 90 -4.89 -11.50 31.34
C ILE A 90 -3.56 -10.73 31.38
N ASP A 91 -2.51 -11.43 31.77
CA ASP A 91 -1.13 -11.02 31.52
C ASP A 91 -0.68 -11.63 30.18
N ASN A 92 -0.59 -10.79 29.15
CA ASN A 92 -0.20 -11.24 27.82
C ASN A 92 1.31 -11.52 27.68
N SER A 93 2.13 -11.12 28.66
CA SER A 93 3.58 -11.34 28.62
C SER A 93 3.98 -12.81 28.84
N ILE A 94 3.08 -13.61 29.42
CA ILE A 94 3.30 -15.05 29.66
C ILE A 94 2.64 -15.95 28.61
N CYS A 95 2.01 -15.36 27.58
CA CYS A 95 1.33 -16.09 26.51
C CYS A 95 2.28 -16.57 25.43
N GLU A 96 1.78 -17.47 24.57
CA GLU A 96 2.49 -17.89 23.37
C GLU A 96 2.55 -16.73 22.35
N VAL A 97 3.77 -16.35 21.94
CA VAL A 97 4.04 -15.27 20.97
C VAL A 97 4.69 -15.85 19.73
N LYS A 98 4.15 -15.52 18.54
CA LYS A 98 4.70 -15.93 17.24
C LYS A 98 4.49 -14.85 16.19
N ASP A 99 5.27 -14.92 15.12
CA ASP A 99 5.03 -14.11 13.93
C ASP A 99 3.75 -14.56 13.22
N VAL A 100 3.04 -13.62 12.59
CA VAL A 100 1.78 -13.91 11.89
C VAL A 100 1.92 -15.04 10.87
N GLU A 101 3.04 -15.07 10.16
CA GLU A 101 3.34 -16.06 9.13
C GLU A 101 3.38 -17.48 9.66
N GLU A 102 3.95 -17.67 10.85
CA GLU A 102 4.08 -18.98 11.51
C GLU A 102 2.72 -19.52 11.95
N VAL A 103 1.77 -18.63 12.23
CA VAL A 103 0.47 -18.99 12.80
C VAL A 103 -0.68 -19.00 11.79
N LEU A 104 -0.44 -18.57 10.54
CA LEU A 104 -1.45 -18.55 9.47
C LEU A 104 -2.16 -19.89 9.26
N ASN A 105 -1.38 -20.97 9.24
CA ASN A 105 -1.90 -22.33 8.97
C ASN A 105 -2.20 -23.12 10.25
N THR A 106 -2.00 -22.51 11.43
CA THR A 106 -2.27 -23.12 12.74
C THR A 106 -3.30 -22.29 13.49
N TRP A 107 -2.89 -21.31 14.31
CA TRP A 107 -3.81 -20.58 15.19
C TRP A 107 -4.85 -19.75 14.44
N LEU A 108 -4.52 -19.28 13.24
CA LEU A 108 -5.37 -18.38 12.45
C LEU A 108 -6.09 -19.12 11.31
N ARG A 109 -5.96 -20.44 11.22
CA ARG A 109 -6.55 -21.23 10.14
C ARG A 109 -8.08 -21.21 10.25
N GLY A 110 -8.74 -20.70 9.21
CA GLY A 110 -10.20 -20.63 9.15
C GLY A 110 -10.83 -19.58 10.06
N ILE A 111 -10.00 -18.74 10.70
CA ILE A 111 -10.45 -17.61 11.51
C ILE A 111 -10.62 -16.39 10.62
N LYS A 112 -11.65 -15.57 10.90
CA LYS A 112 -11.90 -14.30 10.22
C LYS A 112 -12.16 -13.19 11.24
N PHE A 113 -11.89 -11.94 10.89
CA PHE A 113 -12.39 -10.81 11.69
C PHE A 113 -13.89 -10.66 11.50
N ARG A 114 -14.58 -10.26 12.57
CA ARG A 114 -15.94 -9.77 12.45
C ARG A 114 -15.95 -8.44 11.72
N ILE A 115 -16.80 -8.36 10.70
CA ILE A 115 -16.96 -7.20 9.82
C ILE A 115 -18.44 -6.87 9.76
N ARG A 116 -18.78 -5.61 10.03
CA ARG A 116 -20.17 -5.12 9.94
C ARG A 116 -20.37 -4.19 8.75
N ASP A 117 -19.32 -3.49 8.34
CA ASP A 117 -19.34 -2.57 7.21
C ASP A 117 -19.44 -3.29 5.85
N PRO A 118 -20.50 -3.04 5.05
CA PRO A 118 -20.63 -3.60 3.70
C PRO A 118 -19.56 -3.12 2.71
N GLU A 119 -19.09 -1.88 2.82
CA GLU A 119 -18.01 -1.33 1.99
C GLU A 119 -16.71 -2.10 2.24
N LEU A 120 -16.42 -2.38 3.52
CA LEU A 120 -15.24 -3.16 3.91
C LEU A 120 -15.29 -4.58 3.33
N ASN A 121 -16.44 -5.25 3.38
CA ASN A 121 -16.63 -6.55 2.75
C ASN A 121 -16.43 -6.50 1.22
N LYS A 122 -16.97 -5.47 0.55
CA LYS A 122 -16.78 -5.27 -0.89
C LYS A 122 -15.29 -5.10 -1.23
N LEU A 123 -14.57 -4.26 -0.49
CA LEU A 123 -13.14 -4.02 -0.71
C LEU A 123 -12.29 -5.28 -0.47
N LEU A 124 -12.62 -6.09 0.54
CA LEU A 124 -11.94 -7.37 0.77
C LEU A 124 -12.20 -8.37 -0.36
N ASN A 125 -13.42 -8.42 -0.90
CA ASN A 125 -13.73 -9.27 -2.05
C ASN A 125 -12.92 -8.85 -3.28
N GLU A 126 -12.82 -7.54 -3.54
CA GLU A 126 -11.95 -7.02 -4.61
C GLU A 126 -10.47 -7.35 -4.36
N LEU A 127 -10.01 -7.21 -3.12
CA LEU A 127 -8.64 -7.50 -2.74
C LEU A 127 -8.28 -8.98 -2.96
N ASN A 128 -9.19 -9.89 -2.59
CA ASN A 128 -9.00 -11.34 -2.73
C ASN A 128 -9.26 -11.86 -4.14
N SER A 129 -9.81 -11.04 -5.05
CA SER A 129 -10.05 -11.39 -6.45
C SER A 129 -9.04 -10.67 -7.35
N ASP A 130 -9.38 -9.48 -7.83
CA ASP A 130 -8.59 -8.72 -8.80
C ASP A 130 -7.16 -8.47 -8.32
N PHE A 131 -6.97 -8.04 -7.06
CA PHE A 131 -5.64 -7.67 -6.56
C PHE A 131 -4.76 -8.88 -6.24
N ALA A 132 -5.36 -10.02 -5.89
CA ALA A 132 -4.61 -11.27 -5.76
C ALA A 132 -4.02 -11.68 -7.12
N ILE A 133 -4.78 -11.52 -8.21
CA ILE A 133 -4.29 -11.74 -9.58
C ILE A 133 -3.18 -10.74 -9.92
N MET A 134 -3.38 -9.45 -9.65
CA MET A 134 -2.35 -8.41 -9.90
C MET A 134 -1.05 -8.72 -9.16
N SER A 135 -1.13 -9.09 -7.88
CA SER A 135 0.03 -9.46 -7.04
C SER A 135 0.78 -10.65 -7.62
N SER A 136 0.07 -11.68 -8.05
CA SER A 136 0.66 -12.84 -8.71
C SER A 136 1.37 -12.46 -10.02
N GLU A 137 0.73 -11.65 -10.87
CA GLU A 137 1.32 -11.17 -12.12
C GLU A 137 2.57 -10.32 -11.89
N VAL A 138 2.52 -9.40 -10.92
CA VAL A 138 3.64 -8.54 -10.51
C VAL A 138 4.82 -9.39 -10.05
N LYS A 139 4.59 -10.30 -9.10
CA LYS A 139 5.64 -11.18 -8.55
C LYS A 139 6.26 -12.06 -9.63
N SER A 140 5.41 -12.69 -10.46
CA SER A 140 5.84 -13.59 -11.53
C SER A 140 6.66 -12.85 -12.59
N TYR A 141 6.16 -11.73 -13.10
CA TYR A 141 6.83 -10.98 -14.15
C TYR A 141 8.18 -10.46 -13.69
N TRP A 142 8.22 -9.75 -12.56
CA TRP A 142 9.47 -9.15 -12.11
C TRP A 142 10.51 -10.20 -11.72
N GLY A 143 10.08 -11.33 -11.16
CA GLY A 143 10.96 -12.48 -10.94
C GLY A 143 11.53 -13.04 -12.25
N SER A 144 10.73 -13.10 -13.32
CA SER A 144 11.16 -13.60 -14.63
C SER A 144 12.22 -12.74 -15.31
N VAL A 145 12.28 -11.43 -15.02
CA VAL A 145 13.31 -10.51 -15.53
C VAL A 145 14.49 -10.34 -14.56
N GLY A 146 14.59 -11.20 -13.53
CA GLY A 146 15.71 -11.23 -12.58
C GLY A 146 15.60 -10.25 -11.40
N GLY A 147 14.41 -9.68 -11.19
CA GLY A 147 14.13 -8.73 -10.11
C GLY A 147 13.66 -9.39 -8.81
N VAL A 148 14.06 -8.81 -7.68
CA VAL A 148 13.52 -9.14 -6.35
C VAL A 148 13.07 -7.87 -5.64
N PHE A 149 11.84 -7.85 -5.14
CA PHE A 149 11.31 -6.70 -4.40
C PHE A 149 12.10 -6.45 -3.12
N LYS A 150 12.53 -5.21 -2.93
CA LYS A 150 12.98 -4.68 -1.64
C LYS A 150 12.08 -3.51 -1.28
N ALA A 151 11.02 -3.82 -0.55
CA ALA A 151 10.12 -2.82 0.01
C ALA A 151 10.68 -2.32 1.35
N VAL A 152 10.82 -1.01 1.52
CA VAL A 152 11.38 -0.39 2.74
C VAL A 152 10.36 0.56 3.37
N GLY A 153 10.43 0.70 4.70
CA GLY A 153 9.64 1.69 5.44
C GLY A 153 8.14 1.46 5.34
N HIS A 154 7.40 2.48 4.85
CA HIS A 154 5.94 2.47 4.80
C HIS A 154 5.33 1.48 3.79
N ALA A 155 6.15 0.85 2.96
CA ALA A 155 5.73 -0.18 2.03
C ALA A 155 5.64 -1.60 2.62
N ALA A 156 5.84 -1.79 3.92
CA ALA A 156 5.83 -3.11 4.56
C ALA A 156 4.55 -3.93 4.24
N ARG A 157 3.38 -3.29 4.26
CA ARG A 157 2.09 -3.95 3.95
C ARG A 157 1.98 -4.44 2.51
N PHE A 158 2.61 -3.74 1.57
CA PHE A 158 2.69 -4.18 0.18
C PHE A 158 3.52 -5.47 0.07
N ASN A 159 4.64 -5.54 0.79
CA ASN A 159 5.47 -6.74 0.84
C ASN A 159 4.77 -7.92 1.51
N GLU A 160 4.06 -7.68 2.61
CA GLU A 160 3.20 -8.68 3.26
C GLU A 160 2.22 -9.31 2.26
N PHE A 161 1.52 -8.47 1.48
CA PHE A 161 0.56 -8.93 0.49
C PHE A 161 1.20 -9.65 -0.72
N LEU A 162 2.36 -9.20 -1.20
CA LEU A 162 3.13 -9.88 -2.26
C LEU A 162 3.64 -11.26 -1.80
N LYS A 163 3.92 -11.42 -0.51
CA LYS A 163 4.38 -12.68 0.07
C LYS A 163 3.24 -13.67 0.18
N ASP A 164 2.18 -13.30 0.89
CA ASP A 164 0.93 -14.04 1.01
C ASP A 164 -0.20 -13.06 1.41
N PRO A 165 -1.25 -12.87 0.59
CA PRO A 165 -2.39 -11.99 0.90
C PRO A 165 -3.02 -12.21 2.29
N ARG A 166 -2.93 -13.42 2.85
CA ARG A 166 -3.44 -13.73 4.18
C ARG A 166 -2.64 -13.07 5.30
N ILE A 167 -1.34 -12.83 5.10
CA ILE A 167 -0.52 -12.06 6.04
C ILE A 167 -1.15 -10.68 6.20
N TYR A 168 -1.32 -9.97 5.08
CA TYR A 168 -1.94 -8.65 5.08
C TYR A 168 -3.36 -8.67 5.66
N TYR A 169 -4.15 -9.71 5.39
CA TYR A 169 -5.48 -9.82 5.98
C TYR A 169 -5.41 -9.70 7.51
N PHE A 170 -4.50 -10.41 8.18
CA PHE A 170 -4.39 -10.34 9.64
C PHE A 170 -3.71 -9.07 10.16
N THR A 171 -2.70 -8.55 9.46
CA THR A 171 -2.02 -7.31 9.87
C THR A 171 -2.85 -6.05 9.61
N GLY A 172 -3.63 -6.02 8.53
CA GLY A 172 -4.49 -4.90 8.14
C GLY A 172 -5.85 -4.89 8.85
N MET A 173 -6.47 -6.06 9.04
CA MET A 173 -7.82 -6.17 9.63
C MET A 173 -7.83 -6.17 11.16
N SER A 174 -6.66 -6.30 11.80
CA SER A 174 -6.52 -6.15 13.25
C SER A 174 -6.63 -4.71 13.73
N ILE A 175 -6.74 -3.72 12.83
CA ILE A 175 -7.18 -2.37 13.20
C ILE A 175 -8.64 -2.44 13.70
N PRO A 176 -8.98 -1.97 14.91
CA PRO A 176 -10.31 -2.20 15.49
C PRO A 176 -11.50 -1.55 14.78
N ASN A 177 -11.27 -0.39 14.16
CA ASN A 177 -12.33 0.41 13.52
C ASN A 177 -12.40 0.13 12.02
N ASP A 178 -13.60 -0.14 11.51
CA ASP A 178 -13.87 -0.42 10.09
C ASP A 178 -13.38 0.72 9.17
N ASN A 179 -13.52 1.99 9.55
CA ASN A 179 -12.96 3.12 8.77
C ASN A 179 -11.42 3.03 8.61
N GLY A 180 -10.74 2.58 9.67
CA GLY A 180 -9.29 2.38 9.65
C GLY A 180 -8.89 1.20 8.75
N ARG A 181 -9.68 0.13 8.76
CA ARG A 181 -9.53 -1.04 7.88
C ARG A 181 -9.77 -0.67 6.41
N VAL A 182 -10.86 0.05 6.11
CA VAL A 182 -11.17 0.57 4.78
C VAL A 182 -10.01 1.41 4.24
N ARG A 183 -9.50 2.37 5.03
CA ARG A 183 -8.35 3.19 4.64
C ARG A 183 -7.10 2.34 4.40
N SER A 184 -6.84 1.34 5.24
CA SER A 184 -5.72 0.42 5.07
C SER A 184 -5.79 -0.33 3.73
N ILE A 185 -6.96 -0.83 3.37
CA ILE A 185 -7.17 -1.59 2.13
C ILE A 185 -7.06 -0.69 0.91
N LYS A 186 -7.68 0.49 0.94
CA LYS A 186 -7.58 1.46 -0.17
C LYS A 186 -6.13 1.86 -0.47
N VAL A 187 -5.31 2.08 0.56
CA VAL A 187 -3.87 2.37 0.39
C VAL A 187 -3.13 1.19 -0.24
N LEU A 188 -3.34 -0.04 0.25
CA LEU A 188 -2.71 -1.22 -0.34
C LEU A 188 -3.14 -1.40 -1.81
N MET A 189 -4.43 -1.24 -2.10
CA MET A 189 -4.96 -1.34 -3.45
C MET A 189 -4.31 -0.30 -4.37
N SER A 190 -4.12 0.95 -3.93
CA SER A 190 -3.40 1.96 -4.72
C SER A 190 -2.00 1.49 -5.10
N ILE A 191 -1.18 1.16 -4.10
CA ILE A 191 0.21 0.75 -4.30
C ILE A 191 0.32 -0.50 -5.19
N MET A 192 -0.55 -1.49 -4.97
CA MET A 192 -0.56 -2.70 -5.79
C MET A 192 -0.94 -2.40 -7.24
N TYR A 193 -1.93 -1.54 -7.45
CA TYR A 193 -2.36 -1.16 -8.79
C TYR A 193 -1.27 -0.40 -9.54
N GLU A 194 -0.59 0.55 -8.89
CA GLU A 194 0.56 1.27 -9.44
C GLU A 194 1.68 0.30 -9.86
N ASN A 195 2.04 -0.63 -8.99
CA ASN A 195 3.06 -1.66 -9.31
C ASN A 195 2.62 -2.59 -10.44
N TRP A 196 1.32 -2.89 -10.54
CA TRP A 196 0.77 -3.67 -11.64
C TRP A 196 0.78 -2.91 -12.96
N VAL A 197 0.45 -1.62 -12.98
CA VAL A 197 0.56 -0.76 -14.16
C VAL A 197 2.04 -0.59 -14.58
N ALA A 198 2.96 -0.43 -13.62
CA ALA A 198 4.39 -0.39 -13.88
C ALA A 198 4.88 -1.69 -14.54
N MET A 199 4.43 -2.85 -14.05
CA MET A 199 4.71 -4.16 -14.65
C MET A 199 4.15 -4.27 -16.08
N LYS A 200 2.90 -3.85 -16.32
CA LYS A 200 2.31 -3.86 -17.67
C LYS A 200 3.10 -2.94 -18.61
N THR A 201 3.54 -1.79 -18.12
CA THR A 201 4.36 -0.83 -18.88
C THR A 201 5.72 -1.43 -19.22
N ALA A 202 6.38 -2.11 -18.28
CA ALA A 202 7.62 -2.83 -18.52
C ALA A 202 7.45 -3.94 -19.57
N LYS A 203 6.33 -4.70 -19.54
CA LYS A 203 6.04 -5.69 -20.58
C LYS A 203 5.99 -5.08 -21.97
N VAL A 204 5.30 -3.96 -22.11
CA VAL A 204 5.19 -3.22 -23.37
C VAL A 204 6.54 -2.72 -23.88
N LEU A 205 7.42 -2.27 -22.97
CA LEU A 205 8.78 -1.85 -23.31
C LEU A 205 9.68 -3.01 -23.75
N GLY A 206 9.23 -4.26 -23.65
CA GLY A 206 10.02 -5.43 -24.03
C GLY A 206 11.25 -5.60 -23.13
N VAL A 207 11.07 -5.41 -21.81
CA VAL A 207 12.17 -5.56 -20.84
C VAL A 207 12.74 -6.97 -20.89
N ARG A 208 14.04 -7.07 -21.17
CA ARG A 208 14.80 -8.33 -21.25
C ARG A 208 15.45 -8.71 -19.93
N GLY A 209 15.68 -7.71 -19.07
CA GLY A 209 16.32 -7.85 -17.78
C GLY A 209 16.41 -6.51 -17.07
N LEU A 210 16.99 -6.52 -15.87
CA LEU A 210 17.27 -5.31 -15.10
C LEU A 210 18.76 -4.95 -15.20
N ILE A 211 19.05 -3.66 -15.19
CA ILE A 211 20.40 -3.12 -15.11
C ILE A 211 20.68 -2.80 -13.65
N ARG A 212 21.82 -3.31 -13.14
CA ARG A 212 22.24 -3.14 -11.75
C ARG A 212 22.63 -1.68 -11.49
N ARG A 213 22.18 -1.12 -10.37
CA ARG A 213 22.57 0.22 -9.92
C ARG A 213 23.96 0.20 -9.30
N SER A 214 24.69 1.31 -9.35
CA SER A 214 26.11 1.33 -8.94
C SER A 214 26.35 0.98 -7.47
N TRP A 215 25.35 1.24 -6.61
CA TRP A 215 25.42 0.98 -5.17
C TRP A 215 24.98 -0.44 -4.78
N GLU A 216 24.38 -1.21 -5.70
CA GLU A 216 24.03 -2.60 -5.43
C GLU A 216 25.31 -3.44 -5.43
N ALA A 217 25.55 -4.17 -4.33
CA ALA A 217 26.75 -4.99 -4.17
C ALA A 217 26.99 -5.87 -5.40
N ASN A 218 28.25 -5.89 -5.87
CA ASN A 218 28.67 -6.56 -7.09
C ASN A 218 28.79 -8.07 -6.85
N THR A 219 27.65 -8.76 -6.73
CA THR A 219 27.56 -10.19 -6.45
C THR A 219 26.54 -10.84 -7.38
N THR A 220 26.62 -12.15 -7.53
CA THR A 220 25.68 -13.05 -8.25
C THR A 220 24.23 -13.01 -7.74
N SER A 221 23.90 -12.09 -6.84
CA SER A 221 22.56 -11.90 -6.29
C SER A 221 21.60 -11.26 -7.29
N SER A 222 20.30 -11.54 -7.15
CA SER A 222 19.21 -10.89 -7.87
C SER A 222 19.27 -9.36 -7.75
N ILE A 223 18.90 -8.65 -8.82
CA ILE A 223 18.82 -7.18 -8.83
C ILE A 223 17.59 -6.76 -8.04
N SER A 224 17.74 -5.76 -7.16
CA SER A 224 16.61 -5.33 -6.36
C SER A 224 15.72 -4.35 -7.11
N MET A 225 14.42 -4.50 -6.95
CA MET A 225 13.46 -3.45 -7.27
C MET A 225 13.19 -2.69 -5.99
N TRP A 226 13.69 -1.47 -5.92
CA TRP A 226 13.65 -0.67 -4.70
C TRP A 226 12.32 0.06 -4.60
N PHE A 227 11.48 -0.37 -3.67
CA PHE A 227 10.20 0.28 -3.43
C PHE A 227 10.20 0.93 -2.05
N GLU A 228 10.41 2.24 -2.05
CA GLU A 228 10.36 3.06 -0.86
C GLU A 228 9.63 4.34 -1.23
N GLN A 229 8.56 4.65 -0.49
CA GLN A 229 7.69 5.75 -0.83
C GLN A 229 8.42 7.09 -0.74
N GLY A 230 8.49 7.83 -1.86
CA GLY A 230 9.19 9.11 -1.93
C GLY A 230 10.72 9.01 -1.86
N SER A 231 11.28 7.83 -2.17
CA SER A 231 12.73 7.65 -2.29
C SER A 231 13.27 8.40 -3.50
N ASP A 232 14.53 8.86 -3.41
CA ASP A 232 15.25 9.41 -4.55
C ASP A 232 15.80 8.30 -5.46
N ASN A 233 15.95 7.08 -4.95
CA ASN A 233 16.41 5.93 -5.71
C ASN A 233 15.40 5.53 -6.78
N SER A 234 15.90 5.15 -7.96
CA SER A 234 15.05 4.56 -9.00
C SER A 234 14.48 3.23 -8.53
N PHE A 235 13.24 2.94 -8.94
CA PHE A 235 12.60 1.66 -8.66
C PHE A 235 13.37 0.54 -9.34
N ALA A 236 13.65 0.72 -10.64
CA ALA A 236 14.48 -0.17 -11.43
C ALA A 236 15.07 0.57 -12.64
N ILE A 237 16.22 0.09 -13.13
CA ILE A 237 16.74 0.44 -14.45
C ILE A 237 16.48 -0.76 -15.36
N LEU A 238 15.75 -0.53 -16.45
CA LEU A 238 15.22 -1.56 -17.33
C LEU A 238 16.11 -1.69 -18.58
N ASP A 239 16.53 -2.90 -18.93
CA ASP A 239 17.12 -3.19 -20.23
C ASP A 239 16.00 -3.49 -21.24
N THR A 240 15.75 -2.54 -22.15
CA THR A 240 14.61 -2.56 -23.07
C THR A 240 15.05 -2.58 -24.53
N THR A 241 14.11 -2.82 -25.44
CA THR A 241 14.36 -2.73 -26.89
C THR A 241 14.70 -1.31 -27.36
N TYR A 242 14.39 -0.29 -26.54
CA TYR A 242 14.64 1.13 -26.82
C TYR A 242 15.94 1.64 -26.16
N GLY A 243 16.74 0.73 -25.60
CA GLY A 243 17.88 1.03 -24.74
C GLY A 243 17.49 1.08 -23.26
N PRO A 244 18.42 1.48 -22.37
CA PRO A 244 18.13 1.61 -20.95
C PRO A 244 17.00 2.61 -20.68
N ILE A 245 16.04 2.23 -19.84
CA ILE A 245 14.99 3.13 -19.35
C ILE A 245 14.95 3.03 -17.82
N THR A 246 15.06 4.16 -17.13
CA THR A 246 14.93 4.22 -15.69
C THR A 246 13.47 4.46 -15.30
N MET A 247 12.97 3.65 -14.38
CA MET A 247 11.63 3.72 -13.83
C MET A 247 11.67 4.13 -12.36
N TRP A 248 10.78 5.03 -11.97
CA TRP A 248 10.46 5.33 -10.58
C TRP A 248 8.99 5.01 -10.32
N ILE A 249 8.68 4.58 -9.10
CA ILE A 249 7.32 4.47 -8.57
C ILE A 249 7.24 5.38 -7.35
N GLU A 250 6.15 6.14 -7.20
CA GLU A 250 5.98 7.17 -6.16
C GLU A 250 7.11 8.22 -6.23
N PHE A 251 7.32 8.74 -7.44
CA PHE A 251 8.46 9.60 -7.80
C PHE A 251 8.46 10.91 -7.01
N GLN A 252 9.64 11.30 -6.53
CA GLN A 252 9.81 12.54 -5.78
C GLN A 252 11.06 13.31 -6.22
N TRP A 253 10.86 14.45 -6.89
CA TRP A 253 11.95 15.28 -7.42
C TRP A 253 12.78 15.97 -6.31
N ASP A 254 12.15 16.32 -5.20
CA ASP A 254 12.80 16.93 -4.02
C ASP A 254 12.01 16.57 -2.75
N PRO A 255 12.66 16.12 -1.67
CA PRO A 255 12.07 16.04 -0.32
C PRO A 255 11.30 17.31 0.10
N ALA A 256 11.72 18.50 -0.33
CA ALA A 256 11.08 19.77 -0.04
C ALA A 256 9.83 20.08 -0.89
N ILE A 257 9.55 19.30 -1.95
CA ILE A 257 8.34 19.42 -2.81
C ILE A 257 7.07 18.87 -2.11
N HIS A 258 7.12 18.55 -0.82
CA HIS A 258 5.95 18.23 0.02
C HIS A 258 4.91 19.36 0.20
N VAL A 259 4.92 20.36 -0.68
CA VAL A 259 4.25 21.62 -0.47
C VAL A 259 3.80 22.16 -1.82
N PHE A 260 2.59 21.93 -2.36
CA PHE A 260 1.93 22.93 -3.25
C PHE A 260 0.40 22.96 -3.12
N LEU A 261 -0.09 24.12 -2.68
CA LEU A 261 -1.14 24.89 -3.35
C LEU A 261 -0.51 26.28 -3.55
N ASP A 262 -0.34 26.72 -4.80
CA ASP A 262 0.27 28.00 -5.24
C ASP A 262 1.79 28.24 -4.97
N ALA A 263 2.71 27.46 -5.57
CA ALA A 263 4.04 28.04 -5.85
C ALA A 263 4.32 28.27 -7.30
N GLU A 264 4.91 29.43 -7.51
CA GLU A 264 5.74 29.74 -8.66
C GLU A 264 7.15 29.22 -8.37
N ILE A 265 7.64 28.31 -9.22
CA ILE A 265 8.97 27.69 -9.11
C ILE A 265 9.84 28.22 -10.25
N ILE A 266 11.00 28.77 -9.93
CA ILE A 266 12.01 29.17 -10.91
C ILE A 266 13.29 28.35 -10.75
N LYS A 267 13.85 27.85 -11.85
CA LYS A 267 15.18 27.21 -11.89
C LYS A 267 16.22 28.33 -11.94
N LYS A 268 16.97 28.53 -10.86
CA LYS A 268 18.07 29.52 -10.78
C LYS A 268 19.34 28.82 -10.32
N ASN A 269 20.38 28.86 -11.15
CA ASN A 269 21.69 28.25 -10.87
C ASN A 269 21.60 26.75 -10.54
N GLY A 270 20.83 25.99 -11.32
CA GLY A 270 20.68 24.53 -11.13
C GLY A 270 19.86 24.10 -9.91
N LYS A 271 19.31 25.06 -9.14
CA LYS A 271 18.43 24.78 -7.99
C LYS A 271 17.03 25.33 -8.22
N LEU A 272 16.02 24.61 -7.74
CA LEU A 272 14.63 25.07 -7.74
C LEU A 272 14.44 26.07 -6.60
N LYS A 273 13.83 27.22 -6.88
CA LYS A 273 13.51 28.25 -5.88
C LYS A 273 12.00 28.51 -5.87
N PHE A 274 11.40 28.48 -4.68
CA PHE A 274 9.98 28.77 -4.45
C PHE A 274 9.77 30.28 -4.20
N ILE A 275 8.89 30.92 -4.96
CA ILE A 275 8.58 32.36 -4.86
C ILE A 275 7.43 32.62 -3.85
N ARG A 276 6.54 31.64 -3.63
CA ARG A 276 5.39 31.75 -2.71
C ARG A 276 5.33 30.55 -1.76
N LYS A 277 4.98 30.79 -0.49
CA LYS A 277 4.84 29.73 0.53
C LYS A 277 3.51 28.98 0.33
N PRO A 278 3.54 27.69 -0.04
CA PRO A 278 2.34 26.94 -0.38
C PRO A 278 1.75 26.16 0.80
N GLY A 279 0.51 25.68 0.63
CA GLY A 279 -0.04 24.59 1.47
C GLY A 279 0.74 23.28 1.31
N ARG A 280 0.83 22.47 2.38
CA ARG A 280 1.56 21.18 2.38
C ARG A 280 0.71 20.05 1.77
N LYS A 281 0.85 19.78 0.47
CA LYS A 281 0.38 18.55 -0.19
C LYS A 281 1.58 17.91 -0.89
N ALA A 282 1.87 16.65 -0.58
CA ALA A 282 2.92 15.91 -1.25
C ALA A 282 2.48 15.61 -2.68
N VAL A 283 3.27 16.07 -3.66
CA VAL A 283 3.04 15.89 -5.09
C VAL A 283 4.01 14.80 -5.55
N ARG A 284 3.49 13.58 -5.77
CA ARG A 284 4.29 12.38 -6.09
C ARG A 284 3.65 11.64 -7.26
N PRO A 285 4.12 11.85 -8.49
CA PRO A 285 3.63 11.09 -9.63
C PRO A 285 3.82 9.59 -9.40
N ASP A 286 2.81 8.81 -9.73
CA ASP A 286 2.80 7.38 -9.41
C ASP A 286 3.89 6.61 -10.15
N ILE A 287 4.07 6.85 -11.46
CA ILE A 287 5.10 6.19 -12.26
C ILE A 287 5.76 7.20 -13.20
N VAL A 288 7.09 7.20 -13.23
CA VAL A 288 7.91 8.05 -14.11
C VAL A 288 8.91 7.18 -14.87
N LEU A 289 9.05 7.43 -16.17
CA LEU A 289 10.01 6.76 -17.05
C LEU A 289 10.89 7.79 -17.74
N VAL A 290 12.20 7.51 -17.77
CA VAL A 290 13.19 8.33 -18.48
C VAL A 290 14.17 7.43 -19.24
N LYS A 291 14.41 7.73 -20.52
CA LYS A 291 15.41 7.07 -21.35
C LYS A 291 16.81 7.37 -20.82
N GLY A 292 17.55 6.33 -20.49
CA GLY A 292 18.84 6.37 -19.83
C GLY A 292 18.88 5.50 -18.56
N ALA A 293 20.08 5.37 -18.00
CA ALA A 293 20.32 4.64 -16.75
C ALA A 293 20.67 5.63 -15.64
N PHE A 294 19.80 5.76 -14.65
CA PHE A 294 19.95 6.67 -13.52
C PHE A 294 19.67 5.92 -12.21
N ASP A 295 20.63 5.94 -11.29
CA ASP A 295 20.48 5.29 -9.99
C ASP A 295 19.47 6.03 -9.09
N ASN A 296 19.38 7.35 -9.25
CA ASN A 296 18.55 8.22 -8.43
C ASN A 296 18.18 9.53 -9.17
N VAL A 297 17.28 10.30 -8.55
CA VAL A 297 16.82 11.60 -9.06
C VAL A 297 17.97 12.60 -9.24
N ASN A 298 18.98 12.60 -8.37
CA ASN A 298 20.11 13.51 -8.51
C ASN A 298 20.91 13.24 -9.79
N ALA A 299 21.12 11.98 -10.15
CA ALA A 299 21.78 11.61 -11.41
C ALA A 299 20.98 12.07 -12.64
N LEU A 300 19.65 11.92 -12.59
CA LEU A 300 18.74 12.44 -13.62
C LEU A 300 18.87 13.97 -13.76
N MET A 301 18.87 14.70 -12.63
CA MET A 301 19.00 16.16 -12.62
C MET A 301 20.35 16.65 -13.17
N GLN A 302 21.44 15.97 -12.81
CA GLN A 302 22.78 16.30 -13.30
C GLN A 302 22.91 16.09 -14.81
N ALA A 303 22.24 15.07 -15.34
CA ALA A 303 22.17 14.83 -16.78
C ALA A 303 21.27 15.83 -17.53
N ASN A 304 20.54 16.70 -16.81
CA ASN A 304 19.61 17.68 -17.34
C ASN A 304 18.65 17.08 -18.38
N LYS A 305 18.09 15.91 -18.05
CA LYS A 305 17.11 15.20 -18.87
C LYS A 305 15.69 15.51 -18.40
N ASP A 306 14.77 15.57 -19.35
CA ASP A 306 13.34 15.72 -19.10
C ASP A 306 12.68 14.36 -18.87
N ILE A 307 11.49 14.36 -18.27
CA ILE A 307 10.67 13.16 -18.10
C ILE A 307 10.05 12.77 -19.45
N ASP A 308 10.30 11.54 -19.92
CA ASP A 308 9.74 11.07 -21.20
C ASP A 308 8.28 10.65 -21.05
N VAL A 309 7.96 9.94 -19.96
CA VAL A 309 6.60 9.49 -19.65
C VAL A 309 6.31 9.65 -18.16
N LEU A 310 5.14 10.21 -17.85
CA LEU A 310 4.54 10.22 -16.52
C LEU A 310 3.18 9.55 -16.57
N ILE A 311 2.93 8.60 -15.68
CA ILE A 311 1.66 7.89 -15.56
C ILE A 311 1.11 8.13 -14.17
N GLU A 312 -0.11 8.65 -14.09
CA GLU A 312 -0.91 8.69 -12.87
C GLU A 312 -1.89 7.51 -12.87
N CYS A 313 -2.04 6.85 -11.72
CA CYS A 313 -2.91 5.72 -11.51
C CYS A 313 -4.07 6.09 -10.56
N LYS A 314 -5.30 5.70 -10.90
CA LYS A 314 -6.45 5.83 -9.98
C LYS A 314 -7.18 4.51 -9.82
N THR A 315 -7.14 3.99 -8.60
CA THR A 315 -7.67 2.65 -8.28
C THR A 315 -9.13 2.67 -7.82
N LEU A 316 -9.60 3.81 -7.31
CA LEU A 316 -10.96 3.99 -6.80
C LEU A 316 -11.91 4.56 -7.88
N PRO A 317 -13.23 4.44 -7.71
CA PRO A 317 -14.21 5.09 -8.58
C PRO A 317 -14.03 6.62 -8.64
N TYR A 318 -14.38 7.24 -9.78
CA TYR A 318 -14.12 8.66 -10.05
C TYR A 318 -14.64 9.61 -8.95
N ASN A 319 -15.81 9.34 -8.37
CA ASN A 319 -16.39 10.18 -7.32
C ASN A 319 -15.52 10.26 -6.04
N GLU A 320 -14.61 9.30 -5.82
CA GLU A 320 -13.71 9.31 -4.66
C GLU A 320 -12.44 10.15 -4.89
N TRP A 321 -12.10 10.45 -6.14
CA TRP A 321 -10.90 11.22 -6.49
C TRP A 321 -11.19 12.38 -7.46
N ALA A 322 -12.45 12.77 -7.63
CA ALA A 322 -12.85 13.78 -8.62
C ALA A 322 -12.10 15.12 -8.45
N SER A 323 -11.80 15.51 -7.20
CA SER A 323 -10.99 16.68 -6.87
C SER A 323 -9.55 16.58 -7.36
N ASP A 324 -8.97 15.37 -7.40
CA ASP A 324 -7.58 15.15 -7.82
C ASP A 324 -7.38 15.42 -9.31
N ALA A 325 -8.43 15.32 -10.13
CA ALA A 325 -8.33 15.58 -11.57
C ALA A 325 -7.76 16.98 -11.85
N ASP A 326 -8.22 17.99 -11.12
CA ASP A 326 -7.73 19.36 -11.26
C ASP A 326 -6.61 19.69 -10.25
N GLU A 327 -6.68 19.14 -9.04
CA GLU A 327 -5.71 19.45 -7.97
C GLU A 327 -4.38 18.72 -8.08
N GLN A 328 -4.32 17.59 -8.77
CA GLN A 328 -3.13 16.73 -8.79
C GLN A 328 -2.69 16.44 -10.22
N VAL A 329 -3.58 15.87 -11.04
CA VAL A 329 -3.25 15.46 -12.41
C VAL A 329 -2.80 16.66 -13.25
N MET A 330 -3.56 17.75 -13.22
CA MET A 330 -3.18 18.98 -13.93
C MET A 330 -1.89 19.63 -13.39
N GLN A 331 -1.65 19.54 -12.07
CA GLN A 331 -0.42 20.06 -11.49
C GLN A 331 0.82 19.26 -11.92
N TYR A 332 0.69 17.95 -12.14
CA TYR A 332 1.80 17.15 -12.64
C TYR A 332 2.24 17.60 -14.03
N LEU A 333 1.29 17.91 -14.91
CA LEU A 333 1.59 18.42 -16.23
C LEU A 333 2.37 19.74 -16.17
N SER A 334 1.93 20.69 -15.33
CA SER A 334 2.60 22.00 -15.22
C SER A 334 3.98 21.92 -14.59
N ASN A 335 4.16 21.05 -13.58
CA ASN A 335 5.33 21.03 -12.73
C ASN A 335 6.44 20.14 -13.27
N PHE A 336 6.10 18.93 -13.73
CA PHE A 336 7.08 17.98 -14.24
C PHE A 336 7.30 18.09 -15.75
N ARG A 337 6.35 18.70 -16.47
CA ARG A 337 6.39 18.92 -17.92
C ARG A 337 6.84 17.66 -18.68
N PRO A 338 6.22 16.48 -18.42
CA PRO A 338 6.59 15.27 -19.10
C PRO A 338 6.30 15.40 -20.61
N LYS A 339 7.11 14.77 -21.46
CA LYS A 339 6.86 14.75 -22.90
C LYS A 339 5.53 14.06 -23.22
N ASN A 340 5.21 13.02 -22.47
CA ASN A 340 3.96 12.27 -22.58
C ASN A 340 3.37 12.03 -21.19
N MET A 341 2.06 12.20 -21.05
CA MET A 341 1.35 11.94 -19.79
C MET A 341 0.14 11.05 -20.02
N ALA A 342 -0.06 10.08 -19.12
CA ALA A 342 -1.26 9.26 -19.08
C ALA A 342 -1.93 9.27 -17.70
N LEU A 343 -3.26 9.18 -17.72
CA LEU A 343 -4.07 8.84 -16.55
C LEU A 343 -4.67 7.46 -16.78
N ILE A 344 -4.29 6.50 -15.93
CA ILE A 344 -4.71 5.10 -16.01
C ILE A 344 -5.64 4.80 -14.84
N THR A 345 -6.90 4.46 -15.13
CA THR A 345 -7.92 4.30 -14.10
C THR A 345 -8.53 2.90 -14.12
N ARG A 346 -8.70 2.30 -12.93
CA ARG A 346 -9.30 0.96 -12.80
C ARG A 346 -10.78 0.96 -13.19
N TYR A 347 -11.45 2.08 -12.95
CA TYR A 347 -12.85 2.30 -13.26
C TYR A 347 -13.00 3.32 -14.39
N GLY A 348 -14.10 3.23 -15.14
CA GLY A 348 -14.46 4.22 -16.15
C GLY A 348 -14.63 5.61 -15.55
N ILE A 349 -14.31 6.63 -16.34
CA ILE A 349 -14.50 8.03 -15.93
C ILE A 349 -15.52 8.74 -16.84
N PRO A 350 -16.20 9.79 -16.35
CA PRO A 350 -17.16 10.54 -17.17
C PRO A 350 -16.53 11.08 -18.46
N ILE A 351 -17.25 10.95 -19.58
CA ILE A 351 -16.74 11.31 -20.92
C ILE A 351 -16.32 12.78 -21.04
N ASN A 352 -17.02 13.69 -20.35
CA ASN A 352 -16.68 15.11 -20.31
C ASN A 352 -15.31 15.34 -19.64
N ILE A 353 -14.98 14.57 -18.59
CA ILE A 353 -13.69 14.63 -17.91
C ILE A 353 -12.59 14.04 -18.80
N LYS A 354 -12.87 12.89 -19.43
CA LYS A 354 -11.96 12.27 -20.41
C LYS A 354 -11.59 13.23 -21.54
N ASN A 355 -12.60 13.91 -22.10
CA ASN A 355 -12.41 14.91 -23.15
C ASN A 355 -11.64 16.14 -22.66
N LYS A 356 -11.91 16.62 -21.44
CA LYS A 356 -11.16 17.73 -20.82
C LYS A 356 -9.68 17.38 -20.69
N LEU A 357 -9.34 16.24 -20.09
CA LEU A 357 -7.95 15.81 -19.89
C LEU A 357 -7.22 15.59 -21.23
N THR A 358 -7.91 15.00 -22.22
CA THR A 358 -7.34 14.79 -23.55
C THR A 358 -6.99 16.12 -24.25
N LYS A 359 -7.80 17.18 -24.07
CA LYS A 359 -7.48 18.52 -24.60
C LYS A 359 -6.21 19.13 -24.00
N TYR A 360 -5.81 18.70 -22.81
CA TYR A 360 -4.55 19.08 -22.17
C TYR A 360 -3.37 18.16 -22.54
N GLY A 361 -3.56 17.25 -23.49
CA GLY A 361 -2.52 16.30 -23.92
C GLY A 361 -2.34 15.09 -22.98
N ILE A 362 -3.27 14.87 -22.05
CA ILE A 362 -3.22 13.71 -21.14
C ILE A 362 -3.98 12.55 -21.79
N ARG A 363 -3.30 11.43 -22.05
CA ARG A 363 -3.93 10.21 -22.55
C ARG A 363 -4.69 9.54 -21.41
N VAL A 364 -6.00 9.37 -21.55
CA VAL A 364 -6.81 8.66 -20.55
C VAL A 364 -7.05 7.22 -21.00
N ILE A 365 -6.67 6.26 -20.17
CA ILE A 365 -6.89 4.82 -20.36
C ILE A 365 -7.69 4.32 -19.15
N ASP A 366 -8.99 4.12 -19.32
CA ASP A 366 -9.91 3.79 -18.22
C ASP A 366 -10.44 2.35 -18.30
N ASN A 367 -11.05 1.87 -17.21
CA ASN A 367 -11.50 0.48 -17.03
C ASN A 367 -10.37 -0.57 -17.00
N VAL A 368 -9.16 -0.20 -16.58
CA VAL A 368 -8.00 -1.12 -16.58
C VAL A 368 -8.06 -2.11 -15.43
N LYS A 369 -8.33 -3.38 -15.75
CA LYS A 369 -8.46 -4.50 -14.81
C LYS A 369 -7.76 -5.75 -15.33
N PRO A 370 -7.49 -6.75 -14.48
CA PRO A 370 -7.01 -8.04 -14.95
C PRO A 370 -7.96 -8.59 -16.02
N SER A 371 -7.41 -9.19 -17.08
CA SER A 371 -8.16 -9.72 -18.24
C SER A 371 -8.87 -8.70 -19.14
N SER A 372 -8.70 -7.39 -18.94
CA SER A 372 -9.23 -6.38 -19.87
C SER A 372 -8.36 -6.29 -21.14
N MET A 373 -8.98 -6.04 -22.31
CA MET A 373 -8.27 -5.84 -23.60
C MET A 373 -7.60 -4.46 -23.73
N ILE A 374 -7.02 -3.96 -22.64
CA ILE A 374 -6.46 -2.61 -22.56
C ILE A 374 -4.96 -2.59 -22.90
N GLU A 375 -4.37 -3.77 -23.06
CA GLU A 375 -2.97 -3.92 -23.44
C GLU A 375 -2.65 -3.19 -24.75
N ASN A 376 -3.58 -3.10 -25.70
CA ASN A 376 -3.38 -2.37 -26.96
C ASN A 376 -3.29 -0.85 -26.77
N GLU A 377 -4.14 -0.25 -25.92
CA GLU A 377 -4.10 1.19 -25.68
C GLU A 377 -2.85 1.62 -24.92
N LEU A 378 -2.49 0.86 -23.87
CA LEU A 378 -1.26 1.09 -23.13
C LEU A 378 -0.03 0.86 -24.03
N SER A 379 -0.06 -0.20 -24.85
CA SER A 379 1.00 -0.51 -25.81
C SER A 379 1.25 0.65 -26.77
N ASN A 380 0.19 1.12 -27.43
CA ASN A 380 0.27 2.23 -28.38
C ASN A 380 0.82 3.50 -27.71
N PHE A 381 0.35 3.83 -26.49
CA PHE A 381 0.83 5.02 -25.77
C PHE A 381 2.33 4.95 -25.48
N ILE A 382 2.80 3.85 -24.89
CA ILE A 382 4.20 3.70 -24.47
C ILE A 382 5.12 3.54 -25.69
N GLN A 383 4.72 2.74 -26.68
CA GLN A 383 5.52 2.57 -27.90
C GLN A 383 5.68 3.88 -28.66
N ASN A 384 4.62 4.67 -28.80
CA ASN A 384 4.71 5.99 -29.43
C ASN A 384 5.67 6.91 -28.66
N ALA A 385 5.59 6.91 -27.33
CA ALA A 385 6.44 7.75 -26.49
C ALA A 385 7.94 7.46 -26.63
N PHE A 386 8.34 6.20 -26.86
CA PHE A 386 9.75 5.80 -26.96
C PHE A 386 10.25 5.53 -28.38
N SER A 387 9.37 5.34 -29.36
CA SER A 387 9.74 5.17 -30.77
C SER A 387 9.99 6.51 -31.48
N SER A 388 9.41 7.61 -30.97
CA SER A 388 9.57 8.96 -31.52
C SER A 388 10.78 9.73 -30.97
N LEU A 389 11.68 9.06 -30.23
CA LEU A 389 12.83 9.63 -29.51
C LEU A 389 14.14 8.95 -29.91
#